data_AF-A0A950KMS6-F1
#
_entry.id   AF-A0A950KMS6-F1
#
_cell.length_a   1.000
_cell.length_b   1.000
_cell.length_c   1.000
_cell.angle_alpha   90.00
_cell.angle_beta   90.00
_cell.angle_gamma   90.00
#
_symmetry.space_group_name_H-M   'P 1'
#
loop_
_entity.id
_entity.type
_entity.pdbx_description
1 polymer ?
#
loop_
_entity_poly.entity_id
_entity_poly.type
_entity_poly.pdbx_seq_one_letter_code
_entity_poly.pdbx_strand_id
1 'polypeptide(L)'
;MLVAEGAARYLDQLDDAAVSPPIAEPGAALAGPLPSKGTDALEAVRLLLAEAEQGATRSAGPRFFHFVMGGGTPAAVAADWLTSALDQIAFNWVSSPLAVRIEQITLGWLKELFGLPSDWSGVLTTGATMANFTCLAAARRWWGQQHGVDVEAAGLASLPPVPVLSSGHIHASALKALAELGIGRAQVRTLTPGPDRSTRSPRAGGSIDRQAHGPGDRDRHRRRGQRRRV
;
A
#
# COMPACT_ATOMS: atom_id res chain seq x y z
N MET A 1 -1.79 29.78 -13.76
CA MET A 1 -1.73 30.54 -12.49
C MET A 1 -2.78 30.09 -11.48
N LEU A 2 -4.06 29.98 -11.87
CA LEU A 2 -5.17 29.56 -10.97
C LEU A 2 -4.87 28.39 -10.01
N VAL A 3 -4.47 27.22 -10.52
CA VAL A 3 -4.22 26.02 -9.67
C VAL A 3 -3.01 26.23 -8.76
N ALA A 4 -1.93 26.80 -9.28
CA ALA A 4 -0.72 27.02 -8.50
C ALA A 4 -0.96 27.99 -7.34
N GLU A 5 -1.68 29.10 -7.59
CA GLU A 5 -2.06 30.06 -6.56
C GLU A 5 -3.02 29.45 -5.53
N GLY A 6 -4.00 28.65 -5.98
CA GLY A 6 -4.92 27.94 -5.10
C GLY A 6 -4.22 26.94 -4.20
N ALA A 7 -3.30 26.14 -4.76
CA ALA A 7 -2.49 25.19 -4.01
C ALA A 7 -1.57 25.89 -3.00
N ALA A 8 -0.92 27.00 -3.39
CA ALA A 8 -0.07 27.78 -2.49
C ALA A 8 -0.88 28.29 -1.28
N ARG A 9 -2.04 28.92 -1.51
CA ARG A 9 -2.93 29.36 -0.42
C ARG A 9 -3.35 28.23 0.51
N TYR A 10 -3.65 27.05 -0.04
CA TYR A 10 -4.02 25.88 0.77
C TYR A 10 -2.85 25.42 1.66
N LEU A 11 -1.63 25.36 1.11
CA LEU A 11 -0.44 24.96 1.84
C LEU A 11 -0.06 25.95 2.94
N ASP A 12 -0.19 27.26 2.69
CA ASP A 12 0.12 28.33 3.65
C ASP A 12 -0.76 28.29 4.92
N GLN A 13 -1.92 27.62 4.86
CA GLN A 13 -2.85 27.52 5.99
C GLN A 13 -2.61 26.28 6.87
N LEU A 14 -1.76 25.33 6.44
CA LEU A 14 -1.67 24.00 7.07
C LEU A 14 -1.23 24.02 8.54
N ASP A 15 -0.40 24.99 8.93
CA ASP A 15 0.18 25.06 10.27
C ASP A 15 -0.86 25.39 11.36
N ASP A 16 -1.89 26.16 11.00
CA ASP A 16 -2.90 26.66 11.92
C ASP A 16 -4.28 26.05 11.72
N ALA A 17 -4.59 25.55 10.53
CA ALA A 17 -5.90 25.02 10.21
C ALA A 17 -6.22 23.72 10.94
N ALA A 18 -7.52 23.49 11.15
CA ALA A 18 -8.02 22.21 11.64
C ALA A 18 -7.75 21.10 10.62
N VAL A 19 -7.30 19.95 11.13
CA VAL A 19 -6.93 18.77 10.34
C VAL A 19 -8.11 18.21 9.55
N SER A 20 -9.24 17.99 10.23
CA SER A 20 -10.46 17.51 9.60
C SER A 20 -11.16 18.66 8.87
N PRO A 21 -11.75 18.40 7.70
CA PRO A 21 -12.52 19.40 6.99
C PRO A 21 -13.74 19.84 7.82
N PRO A 22 -14.12 21.14 7.79
CA PRO A 22 -15.28 21.65 8.52
C PRO A 22 -16.64 21.24 7.93
N ILE A 23 -16.67 20.66 6.72
CA ILE A 23 -17.91 20.27 6.04
C ILE A 23 -18.22 18.78 6.24
N ALA A 24 -19.51 18.47 6.39
CA ALA A 24 -19.97 17.09 6.60
C ALA A 24 -19.93 16.24 5.31
N GLU A 25 -20.17 16.87 4.14
CA GLU A 25 -20.30 16.18 2.85
C GLU A 25 -19.38 16.83 1.79
N PRO A 26 -18.06 16.53 1.79
CA PRO A 26 -17.15 16.99 0.75
C PRO A 26 -17.57 16.55 -0.66
N GLY A 27 -17.48 17.46 -1.63
CA GLY A 27 -17.83 17.18 -3.03
C GLY A 27 -19.32 17.31 -3.34
N ALA A 28 -20.14 17.78 -2.41
CA ALA A 28 -21.58 17.93 -2.64
C ALA A 28 -21.90 18.84 -3.85
N ALA A 29 -21.11 19.88 -4.12
CA ALA A 29 -21.32 20.73 -5.31
C ALA A 29 -20.89 20.07 -6.63
N LEU A 30 -20.12 18.98 -6.56
CA LEU A 30 -19.73 18.15 -7.71
C LEU A 30 -20.71 17.00 -7.96
N ALA A 31 -21.62 16.74 -7.01
CA ALA A 31 -22.55 15.63 -7.09
C ALA A 31 -23.67 15.89 -8.12
N GLY A 32 -24.26 14.81 -8.62
CA GLY A 32 -25.36 14.86 -9.58
C GLY A 32 -25.21 13.84 -10.72
N PRO A 33 -26.18 13.77 -11.65
CA PRO A 33 -26.04 12.95 -12.84
C PRO A 33 -24.90 13.46 -13.73
N LEU A 34 -24.30 12.55 -14.50
CA LEU A 34 -23.31 12.91 -15.51
C LEU A 34 -23.88 13.97 -16.49
N PRO A 35 -23.28 15.16 -16.62
CA PRO A 35 -23.79 16.20 -17.49
C PRO A 35 -23.79 15.77 -18.96
N SER A 36 -24.86 16.09 -19.69
CA SER A 36 -24.94 15.84 -21.14
C SER A 36 -24.14 16.83 -21.99
N LYS A 37 -23.67 17.93 -21.38
CA LYS A 37 -22.81 18.95 -21.97
C LYS A 37 -21.62 19.20 -21.06
N GLY A 38 -20.45 19.39 -21.66
CA GLY A 38 -19.25 19.77 -20.91
C GLY A 38 -19.36 21.17 -20.33
N THR A 39 -18.64 21.40 -19.23
CA THR A 39 -18.43 22.73 -18.63
C THR A 39 -17.10 23.30 -19.11
N ASP A 40 -16.94 24.63 -19.04
CA ASP A 40 -15.65 25.27 -19.25
C ASP A 40 -14.57 24.70 -18.31
N ALA A 41 -13.37 24.49 -18.85
CA ALA A 41 -12.29 23.83 -18.12
C ALA A 41 -11.84 24.64 -16.89
N LEU A 42 -11.75 25.98 -17.00
CA LEU A 42 -11.38 26.82 -15.88
C LEU A 42 -12.48 26.83 -14.82
N GLU A 43 -13.74 26.79 -15.24
CA GLU A 43 -14.86 26.71 -14.30
C GLU A 43 -14.88 25.39 -13.53
N ALA A 44 -14.62 24.27 -14.21
CA ALA A 44 -14.47 22.97 -13.53
C ALA A 44 -13.31 23.00 -12.51
N VAL A 45 -12.17 23.62 -12.87
CA VAL A 45 -11.02 23.76 -11.96
C VAL A 45 -11.34 24.68 -10.77
N ARG A 46 -12.06 25.79 -10.96
CA ARG A 46 -12.49 26.66 -9.86
C ARG A 46 -13.37 25.91 -8.86
N LEU A 47 -14.33 25.14 -9.37
CA LEU A 47 -15.21 24.33 -8.53
C LEU A 47 -14.42 23.29 -7.73
N LEU A 48 -13.47 22.59 -8.37
CA LEU A 48 -12.59 21.63 -7.69
C LEU A 48 -11.73 22.29 -6.61
N LEU A 49 -11.18 23.48 -6.86
CA LEU A 49 -10.38 24.21 -5.87
C LEU A 49 -11.23 24.62 -4.66
N ALA A 50 -12.44 25.12 -4.87
CA ALA A 50 -13.35 25.50 -3.80
C ALA A 50 -13.72 24.30 -2.91
N GLU A 51 -14.02 23.15 -3.54
CA GLU A 51 -14.30 21.90 -2.82
C GLU A 51 -13.07 21.36 -2.08
N ALA A 52 -11.88 21.43 -2.68
CA ALA A 52 -10.64 20.99 -2.02
C ALA A 52 -10.31 21.83 -0.79
N GLU A 53 -10.49 23.16 -0.84
CA GLU A 53 -10.21 24.06 0.27
C GLU A 53 -11.08 23.76 1.52
N GLN A 54 -12.34 23.40 1.30
CA GLN A 54 -13.29 23.11 2.37
C GLN A 54 -13.33 21.63 2.78
N GLY A 55 -13.09 20.72 1.83
CA GLY A 55 -13.34 19.29 1.99
C GLY A 55 -12.09 18.42 2.16
N ALA A 56 -10.90 18.92 1.86
CA ALA A 56 -9.68 18.12 1.98
C ALA A 56 -9.23 17.97 3.45
N THR A 57 -8.93 16.74 3.84
CA THR A 57 -8.19 16.45 5.07
C THR A 57 -6.77 17.01 4.95
N ARG A 58 -6.37 17.86 5.90
CA ARG A 58 -5.06 18.54 5.91
C ARG A 58 -3.95 17.64 6.46
N SER A 59 -3.74 16.50 5.82
CA SER A 59 -2.80 15.45 6.28
C SER A 59 -1.32 15.84 6.18
N ALA A 60 -0.98 16.85 5.38
CA ALA A 60 0.38 17.37 5.28
C ALA A 60 0.75 18.36 6.41
N GLY A 61 -0.23 18.82 7.20
CA GLY A 61 0.00 19.78 8.28
C GLY A 61 0.55 19.14 9.57
N PRO A 62 1.21 19.92 10.44
CA PRO A 62 1.89 19.43 11.64
C PRO A 62 0.94 18.90 12.73
N ARG A 63 -0.37 19.08 12.56
CA ARG A 63 -1.41 18.68 13.52
C ARG A 63 -2.02 17.32 13.19
N PHE A 64 -1.66 16.70 12.06
CA PHE A 64 -2.18 15.40 11.64
C PHE A 64 -1.32 14.26 12.20
N PHE A 65 -1.84 13.55 13.21
CA PHE A 65 -1.15 12.43 13.88
C PHE A 65 -1.76 11.05 13.56
N HIS A 66 -2.47 10.94 12.44
CA HIS A 66 -3.19 9.72 12.07
C HIS A 66 -2.53 9.02 10.86
N PHE A 67 -2.60 7.69 10.81
CA PHE A 67 -2.00 6.88 9.73
C PHE A 67 -0.52 7.21 9.42
N VAL A 68 -0.01 6.68 8.30
CA VAL A 68 1.32 7.00 7.75
C VAL A 68 1.08 7.60 6.36
N MET A 69 0.70 8.88 6.34
CA MET A 69 0.34 9.62 5.12
C MET A 69 0.79 11.08 5.24
N GLY A 70 0.88 11.77 4.10
CA GLY A 70 1.34 13.16 4.03
C GLY A 70 2.83 13.27 3.71
N GLY A 71 3.43 14.41 4.01
CA GLY A 71 4.87 14.64 3.82
C GLY A 71 5.30 15.00 2.39
N GLY A 72 4.36 15.45 1.55
CA GLY A 72 4.70 15.99 0.23
C GLY A 72 5.60 17.21 0.37
N THR A 73 6.80 17.17 -0.22
CA THR A 73 7.69 18.33 -0.27
C THR A 73 7.35 19.21 -1.49
N PRO A 74 7.70 20.51 -1.48
CA PRO A 74 7.51 21.36 -2.67
C PRO A 74 8.17 20.78 -3.93
N ALA A 75 9.32 20.11 -3.79
CA ALA A 75 10.01 19.44 -4.89
C ALA A 75 9.21 18.23 -5.42
N ALA A 76 8.61 17.42 -4.55
CA ALA A 76 7.78 16.29 -4.96
C ALA A 76 6.52 16.76 -5.72
N VAL A 77 5.85 17.81 -5.21
CA VAL A 77 4.67 18.39 -5.89
C VAL A 77 5.03 18.94 -7.27
N ALA A 78 6.16 19.65 -7.38
CA ALA A 78 6.64 20.15 -8.67
C ALA A 78 6.97 19.00 -9.65
N ALA A 79 7.56 17.91 -9.16
CA ALA A 79 7.84 16.73 -9.97
C ALA A 79 6.54 16.05 -10.45
N ASP A 80 5.49 15.97 -9.63
CA ASP A 80 4.18 15.43 -10.03
C ASP A 80 3.49 16.28 -11.11
N TRP A 81 3.60 17.61 -11.01
CA TRP A 81 3.12 18.51 -12.06
C TRP A 81 3.86 18.30 -13.37
N LEU A 82 5.20 18.21 -13.31
CA LEU A 82 6.00 17.94 -14.51
C LEU A 82 5.69 16.57 -15.10
N THR A 83 5.54 15.54 -14.26
CA THR A 83 5.17 14.19 -14.70
C THR A 83 3.84 14.20 -15.44
N SER A 84 2.85 14.91 -14.90
CA SER A 84 1.53 15.07 -15.54
C SER A 84 1.61 15.84 -16.86
N ALA A 85 2.47 16.86 -16.95
CA ALA A 85 2.66 17.63 -18.17
C ALA A 85 3.41 16.86 -19.27
N LEU A 86 4.32 15.94 -18.89
CA LEU A 86 5.06 15.11 -19.84
C LEU A 86 4.21 13.96 -20.40
N ASP A 87 3.23 13.47 -19.64
CA ASP A 87 2.24 12.45 -20.04
C ASP A 87 2.89 11.23 -20.73
N GLN A 88 3.94 10.69 -20.12
CA GLN A 88 4.72 9.56 -20.68
C GLN A 88 4.34 8.23 -20.03
N ILE A 89 4.14 7.20 -20.86
CA ILE A 89 3.99 5.82 -20.38
C ILE A 89 5.37 5.16 -20.30
N ALA A 90 5.91 5.02 -19.09
CA ALA A 90 7.27 4.53 -18.83
C ALA A 90 7.39 2.99 -18.74
N PHE A 91 6.79 2.24 -19.67
CA PHE A 91 6.82 0.77 -19.62
C PHE A 91 8.08 0.15 -20.24
N ASN A 92 8.79 0.87 -21.10
CA ASN A 92 10.10 0.45 -21.62
C ASN A 92 10.99 1.65 -21.98
N TRP A 93 12.24 1.36 -22.36
CA TRP A 93 13.21 2.40 -22.73
C TRP A 93 12.76 3.25 -23.91
N VAL A 94 12.20 2.66 -24.96
CA VAL A 94 11.80 3.37 -26.17
C VAL A 94 10.63 4.33 -25.90
N SER A 95 9.72 3.96 -25.00
CA SER A 95 8.54 4.76 -24.68
C SER A 95 8.82 5.92 -23.74
N SER A 96 9.81 5.81 -22.84
CA SER A 96 10.22 6.93 -21.98
C SER A 96 11.65 6.77 -21.44
N PRO A 97 12.69 7.12 -22.23
CA PRO A 97 14.08 7.00 -21.79
C PRO A 97 14.39 7.79 -20.53
N LEU A 98 13.82 8.99 -20.40
CA LEU A 98 14.02 9.87 -19.25
C LEU A 98 13.46 9.24 -17.97
N ALA A 99 12.22 8.75 -17.99
CA ALA A 99 11.59 8.15 -16.80
C ALA A 99 12.34 6.89 -16.36
N VAL A 100 12.71 6.01 -17.31
CA VAL A 100 13.50 4.81 -17.01
C VAL A 100 14.85 5.19 -16.38
N ARG A 101 15.52 6.22 -16.90
CA ARG A 101 16.81 6.66 -16.35
C ARG A 101 16.67 7.27 -14.96
N ILE A 102 15.65 8.08 -14.72
CA ILE A 102 15.36 8.68 -13.41
C ILE A 102 15.06 7.59 -12.37
N GLU A 103 14.30 6.55 -12.74
CA GLU A 103 14.03 5.42 -11.86
C GLU A 103 15.32 4.69 -11.48
N GLN A 104 16.18 4.38 -12.46
CA GLN A 104 17.48 3.73 -12.19
C GLN A 104 18.37 4.54 -11.25
N ILE A 105 18.44 5.87 -11.43
CA ILE A 105 19.21 6.76 -10.56
C ILE A 105 18.64 6.76 -9.15
N THR A 106 17.31 6.92 -9.02
CA THR A 106 16.60 6.93 -7.74
C THR A 106 16.83 5.61 -6.98
N LEU A 107 16.71 4.47 -7.65
CA LEU A 107 16.99 3.16 -7.05
C LEU A 107 18.45 3.03 -6.62
N GLY A 108 19.39 3.60 -7.39
CA GLY A 108 20.80 3.69 -6.99
C GLY A 108 20.98 4.45 -5.68
N TRP A 109 20.38 5.63 -5.56
CA TRP A 109 20.42 6.43 -4.33
C TRP A 109 19.75 5.74 -3.13
N LEU A 110 18.62 5.07 -3.34
CA LEU A 110 17.95 4.32 -2.28
C LEU A 110 18.81 3.14 -1.79
N LYS A 111 19.49 2.44 -2.69
CA LYS A 111 20.44 1.38 -2.31
C LYS A 111 21.58 1.93 -1.46
N GLU A 112 22.16 3.07 -1.83
CA GLU A 112 23.19 3.74 -1.06
C GLU A 112 22.67 4.18 0.32
N LEU A 113 21.53 4.86 0.36
CA LEU A 113 20.91 5.37 1.60
C LEU A 113 20.64 4.27 2.62
N PHE A 114 20.20 3.09 2.17
CA PHE A 114 19.88 1.96 3.03
C PHE A 114 21.03 0.95 3.20
N GLY A 115 22.21 1.22 2.62
CA GLY A 115 23.37 0.32 2.69
C GLY A 115 23.13 -1.05 2.03
N LEU A 116 22.32 -1.09 0.97
CA LEU A 116 22.00 -2.32 0.24
C LEU A 116 23.08 -2.65 -0.81
N PRO A 117 23.29 -3.94 -1.13
CA PRO A 117 24.24 -4.34 -2.16
C PRO A 117 23.93 -3.70 -3.52
N SER A 118 24.98 -3.21 -4.20
CA SER A 118 24.83 -2.46 -5.45
C SER A 118 24.32 -3.30 -6.61
N ASP A 119 24.53 -4.62 -6.58
CA ASP A 119 24.07 -5.60 -7.57
C ASP A 119 22.59 -5.99 -7.40
N TRP A 120 21.95 -5.58 -6.31
CA TRP A 120 20.51 -5.77 -6.15
C TRP A 120 19.73 -4.95 -7.18
N SER A 121 18.71 -5.60 -7.74
CA SER A 121 17.73 -4.98 -8.63
C SER A 121 16.56 -4.41 -7.83
N GLY A 122 15.85 -3.46 -8.42
CA GLY A 122 14.67 -2.85 -7.82
C GLY A 122 13.76 -2.27 -8.89
N VAL A 123 12.56 -1.88 -8.48
CA VAL A 123 11.55 -1.23 -9.31
C VAL A 123 10.71 -0.33 -8.42
N LEU A 124 10.29 0.83 -8.92
CA LEU A 124 9.31 1.66 -8.22
C LEU A 124 7.91 1.10 -8.49
N THR A 125 7.09 1.05 -7.45
CA THR A 125 5.70 0.55 -7.56
C THR A 125 4.72 1.62 -7.11
N THR A 126 3.46 1.48 -7.49
CA THR A 126 2.40 2.44 -7.14
C THR A 126 2.05 2.48 -5.64
N GLY A 127 2.71 1.66 -4.82
CA GLY A 127 2.58 1.67 -3.37
C GLY A 127 2.94 0.34 -2.72
N ALA A 128 2.94 0.31 -1.38
CA ALA A 128 3.39 -0.84 -0.59
C ALA A 128 2.66 -2.16 -0.91
N THR A 129 1.38 -2.09 -1.33
CA THR A 129 0.63 -3.29 -1.77
C THR A 129 1.25 -3.92 -3.01
N MET A 130 1.58 -3.11 -4.03
CA MET A 130 2.21 -3.61 -5.26
C MET A 130 3.67 -4.00 -5.03
N ALA A 131 4.39 -3.33 -4.12
CA ALA A 131 5.69 -3.79 -3.67
C ALA A 131 5.61 -5.20 -3.05
N ASN A 132 4.68 -5.41 -2.09
CA ASN A 132 4.45 -6.72 -1.49
C ASN A 132 4.05 -7.78 -2.53
N PHE A 133 3.13 -7.45 -3.44
CA PHE A 133 2.71 -8.35 -4.51
C PHE A 133 3.90 -8.75 -5.39
N THR A 134 4.70 -7.79 -5.85
CA THR A 134 5.85 -8.03 -6.73
C THR A 134 6.91 -8.89 -6.05
N CYS A 135 7.27 -8.57 -4.81
CA CYS A 135 8.24 -9.35 -4.04
C CYS A 135 7.75 -10.79 -3.76
N LEU A 136 6.48 -10.95 -3.38
CA LEU A 136 5.88 -12.27 -3.15
C LEU A 136 5.72 -13.08 -4.44
N ALA A 137 5.44 -12.43 -5.58
CA ALA A 137 5.40 -13.08 -6.88
C ALA A 137 6.79 -13.59 -7.29
N ALA A 138 7.84 -12.78 -7.09
CA ALA A 138 9.23 -13.19 -7.30
C ALA A 138 9.61 -14.36 -6.38
N ALA A 139 9.25 -14.30 -5.09
CA ALA A 139 9.50 -15.38 -4.14
C ALA A 139 8.77 -16.68 -4.52
N ARG A 140 7.52 -16.59 -5.01
CA ARG A 140 6.75 -17.73 -5.52
C ARG A 140 7.42 -18.35 -6.74
N ARG A 141 7.91 -17.53 -7.67
CA ARG A 141 8.65 -18.00 -8.85
C ARG A 141 9.93 -18.73 -8.44
N TRP A 142 10.70 -18.13 -7.53
CA TRP A 142 11.89 -18.75 -6.97
C TRP A 142 11.58 -20.09 -6.29
N TRP A 143 10.53 -20.16 -5.48
CA TRP A 143 10.08 -21.40 -4.83
C TRP A 143 9.76 -22.50 -5.86
N GLY A 144 9.11 -22.14 -6.97
CA GLY A 144 8.88 -23.07 -8.07
C GLY A 144 10.17 -23.59 -8.68
N GLN A 145 11.14 -22.71 -8.95
CA GLN A 145 12.46 -23.10 -9.46
C GLN A 145 13.18 -24.07 -8.52
N GLN A 146 13.08 -23.87 -7.19
CA GLN A 146 13.66 -24.81 -6.22
C GLN A 146 13.04 -26.20 -6.26
N HIS A 147 11.84 -26.34 -6.82
CA HIS A 147 11.14 -27.61 -7.02
C HIS A 147 11.19 -28.10 -8.46
N GLY A 148 11.99 -27.47 -9.33
CA GLY A 148 12.08 -27.82 -10.75
C GLY A 148 10.79 -27.55 -11.53
N VAL A 149 9.93 -26.64 -11.05
CA VAL A 149 8.65 -26.31 -11.67
C VAL A 149 8.64 -24.85 -12.10
N ASP A 150 8.38 -24.60 -13.38
CA ASP A 150 7.97 -23.27 -13.83
C ASP A 150 6.51 -23.02 -13.42
N VAL A 151 6.34 -22.33 -12.29
CA VAL A 151 5.01 -22.03 -11.73
C VAL A 151 4.17 -21.12 -12.62
N GLU A 152 4.80 -20.32 -13.48
CA GLU A 152 4.10 -19.39 -14.36
C GLU A 152 3.46 -20.14 -15.53
N ALA A 153 4.05 -21.26 -15.94
CA ALA A 153 3.50 -22.16 -16.96
C ALA A 153 2.60 -23.26 -16.37
N ALA A 154 3.04 -23.92 -15.28
CA ALA A 154 2.36 -25.09 -14.72
C ALA A 154 1.24 -24.75 -13.72
N GLY A 155 1.26 -23.53 -13.18
CA GLY A 155 0.33 -23.09 -12.14
C GLY A 155 0.71 -23.56 -10.74
N LEU A 156 0.04 -22.99 -9.73
CA LEU A 156 0.39 -23.17 -8.32
C LEU A 156 0.11 -24.58 -7.79
N ALA A 157 -0.84 -25.30 -8.39
CA ALA A 157 -1.20 -26.66 -7.99
C ALA A 157 -0.07 -27.68 -8.21
N SER A 158 0.90 -27.35 -9.07
CA SER A 158 2.09 -28.16 -9.31
C SER A 158 3.18 -27.98 -8.26
N LEU A 159 2.95 -27.14 -7.24
CA LEU A 159 3.90 -26.88 -6.16
C LEU A 159 3.40 -27.43 -4.82
N PRO A 160 4.32 -27.83 -3.93
CA PRO A 160 3.97 -28.01 -2.53
C PRO A 160 3.54 -26.67 -1.90
N PRO A 161 2.78 -26.70 -0.79
CA PRO A 161 2.38 -25.50 -0.07
C PRO A 161 3.54 -24.53 0.17
N VAL A 162 3.41 -23.29 -0.30
CA VAL A 162 4.45 -22.26 -0.15
C VAL A 162 4.50 -21.82 1.33
N PRO A 163 5.61 -22.03 2.04
CA PRO A 163 5.71 -21.59 3.43
C PRO A 163 5.80 -20.06 3.50
N VAL A 164 4.93 -19.44 4.28
CA VAL A 164 4.97 -17.99 4.55
C VAL A 164 5.16 -17.78 6.04
N LEU A 165 6.21 -17.08 6.43
CA LEU A 165 6.59 -16.86 7.82
C LEU A 165 6.46 -15.37 8.17
N SER A 166 5.98 -15.06 9.36
CA SER A 166 5.84 -13.69 9.87
C SER A 166 6.14 -13.62 11.37
N SER A 167 6.51 -12.44 11.88
CA SER A 167 6.65 -12.17 13.32
C SER A 167 5.31 -12.11 14.07
N GLY A 168 4.19 -12.28 13.38
CA GLY A 168 2.83 -12.11 13.91
C GLY A 168 2.25 -10.72 13.64
N HIS A 169 3.07 -9.76 13.22
CA HIS A 169 2.64 -8.41 12.84
C HIS A 169 2.77 -8.22 11.33
N ILE A 170 1.81 -8.79 10.58
CA ILE A 170 1.76 -8.68 9.12
C ILE A 170 0.76 -7.59 8.70
N HIS A 171 1.18 -6.69 7.81
CA HIS A 171 0.30 -5.67 7.28
C HIS A 171 -0.78 -6.28 6.37
N ALA A 172 -1.98 -5.72 6.39
CA ALA A 172 -3.13 -6.22 5.62
C ALA A 172 -2.85 -6.28 4.10
N SER A 173 -2.01 -5.39 3.57
CA SER A 173 -1.62 -5.41 2.15
C SER A 173 -0.83 -6.65 1.76
N ALA A 174 0.03 -7.18 2.63
CA ALA A 174 0.75 -8.43 2.36
C ALA A 174 -0.21 -9.63 2.37
N LEU A 175 -1.17 -9.65 3.30
CA LEU A 175 -2.22 -10.67 3.32
C LEU A 175 -3.10 -10.61 2.06
N LYS A 176 -3.42 -9.41 1.57
CA LYS A 176 -4.12 -9.23 0.29
C LYS A 176 -3.31 -9.80 -0.86
N ALA A 177 -2.04 -9.44 -0.97
CA ALA A 177 -1.15 -9.94 -2.02
C ALA A 177 -1.03 -11.47 -2.03
N LEU A 178 -0.91 -12.12 -0.86
CA LEU A 178 -0.91 -13.59 -0.75
C LEU A 178 -2.20 -14.23 -1.28
N ALA A 179 -3.35 -13.59 -1.04
CA ALA A 179 -4.62 -14.07 -1.55
C ALA A 179 -4.71 -13.94 -3.08
N GLU A 180 -4.29 -12.79 -3.62
CA GLU A 180 -4.32 -12.52 -5.07
C GLU A 180 -3.34 -13.41 -5.85
N LEU A 181 -2.19 -13.74 -5.26
CA LEU A 181 -1.20 -14.66 -5.85
C LEU A 181 -1.61 -16.14 -5.78
N GLY A 182 -2.76 -16.45 -5.18
CA GLY A 182 -3.26 -17.81 -4.99
C GLY A 182 -2.58 -18.61 -3.87
N ILE A 183 -1.60 -18.02 -3.17
CA ILE A 183 -0.86 -18.67 -2.08
C ILE A 183 -1.80 -18.91 -0.87
N GLY A 184 -2.68 -17.96 -0.61
CA GLY A 184 -3.68 -18.03 0.45
C GLY A 184 -3.21 -17.47 1.78
N ARG A 185 -4.08 -16.70 2.43
CA ARG A 185 -3.79 -16.02 3.71
C ARG A 185 -3.51 -17.01 4.85
N ALA A 186 -4.13 -18.19 4.80
CA ALA A 186 -3.98 -19.22 5.81
C ALA A 186 -2.59 -19.90 5.80
N GLN A 187 -1.77 -19.66 4.78
CA GLN A 187 -0.39 -20.18 4.75
C GLN A 187 0.57 -19.40 5.65
N VAL A 188 0.17 -18.22 6.13
CA VAL A 188 0.99 -17.42 7.04
C VAL A 188 1.12 -18.13 8.38
N ARG A 189 2.35 -18.43 8.77
CA ARG A 189 2.70 -18.98 10.07
C ARG A 189 3.46 -17.94 10.87
N THR A 190 2.94 -17.66 12.06
CA THR A 190 3.64 -16.81 13.02
C THR A 190 4.81 -17.57 13.61
N LEU A 191 6.00 -16.99 13.53
CA LEU A 191 7.16 -17.45 14.27
C LEU A 191 7.07 -16.90 15.68
N THR A 192 6.88 -17.79 16.65
CA THR A 192 7.01 -17.44 18.05
C THR A 192 8.50 -17.26 18.37
N PRO A 193 8.92 -16.15 19.00
CA PRO A 193 10.28 -16.04 19.49
C PRO A 193 10.60 -17.25 20.39
N GLY A 194 11.65 -17.99 20.05
CA GLY A 194 12.16 -19.02 20.96
C GLY A 194 12.69 -18.36 22.24
N PRO A 195 12.83 -19.11 23.36
CA PRO A 195 13.55 -18.60 24.52
C PRO A 195 14.93 -18.10 24.06
N ASP A 196 15.30 -16.92 24.56
CA ASP A 196 16.53 -16.20 24.23
C ASP A 196 17.71 -17.14 24.02
N ARG A 197 18.28 -17.12 22.81
CA ARG A 197 19.42 -17.96 22.41
C ARG A 197 20.77 -17.35 22.77
N SER A 198 20.82 -16.21 23.46
CA SER A 198 22.08 -15.62 23.98
C SER A 198 22.86 -16.55 24.92
N THR A 199 22.25 -17.66 25.38
CA THR A 199 22.86 -18.60 26.33
C THR A 199 23.01 -20.05 25.82
N ARG A 200 22.87 -20.38 24.53
CA ARG A 200 23.05 -21.78 24.05
C ARG A 200 24.21 -21.99 23.06
N SER A 201 25.18 -22.78 23.54
CA SER A 201 26.19 -23.54 22.79
C SER A 201 25.60 -24.27 21.57
N PRO A 202 26.35 -24.41 20.45
CA PRO A 202 25.79 -24.65 19.12
C PRO A 202 25.43 -26.13 18.88
N ARG A 203 24.33 -26.63 19.46
CA ARG A 203 23.63 -27.84 18.97
C ARG A 203 22.14 -27.79 19.31
N ALA A 204 21.29 -27.64 18.28
CA ALA A 204 19.94 -28.25 18.10
C ALA A 204 18.99 -27.34 17.29
N GLY A 205 18.38 -27.93 16.26
CA GLY A 205 17.47 -27.29 15.30
C GLY A 205 16.21 -26.68 15.93
N GLY A 206 15.69 -25.62 15.31
CA GLY A 206 14.46 -24.95 15.73
C GLY A 206 13.22 -25.71 15.26
N SER A 207 12.22 -25.83 16.13
CA SER A 207 10.89 -26.35 15.81
C SER A 207 9.95 -25.22 15.36
N ILE A 208 9.10 -25.53 14.39
CA ILE A 208 7.98 -24.68 13.95
C ILE A 208 6.72 -25.22 14.63
N ASP A 209 6.07 -24.40 15.46
CA ASP A 209 4.82 -24.79 16.11
C ASP A 209 3.65 -24.63 15.14
N ARG A 210 2.88 -25.70 14.93
CA ARG A 210 1.69 -25.70 14.05
C ARG A 210 0.45 -25.52 14.92
N GLN A 211 0.07 -24.28 15.22
CA GLN A 211 -1.24 -24.03 15.82
C GLN A 211 -2.31 -23.85 14.73
N ALA A 212 -3.12 -24.90 14.54
CA ALA A 212 -4.36 -24.84 13.76
C ALA A 212 -5.42 -24.08 14.56
N HIS A 213 -5.87 -22.93 14.06
CA HIS A 213 -7.06 -22.25 14.60
C HIS A 213 -8.31 -22.83 13.91
N GLY A 214 -9.05 -23.67 14.64
CA GLY A 214 -10.42 -24.06 14.26
C GLY A 214 -11.44 -22.92 14.52
N PRO A 215 -12.59 -22.92 13.85
CA PRO A 215 -13.58 -21.86 13.97
C PRO A 215 -14.25 -21.89 15.35
N GLY A 216 -14.10 -20.81 16.10
CA GLY A 216 -14.61 -20.66 17.47
C GLY A 216 -16.13 -20.56 17.57
N ASP A 217 -16.67 -21.36 18.47
CA ASP A 217 -18.05 -21.42 18.99
C ASP A 217 -18.55 -20.02 19.40
N ARG A 218 -19.37 -19.40 18.54
CA ARG A 218 -20.17 -18.21 18.86
C ARG A 218 -21.65 -18.55 18.79
N ASP A 219 -22.17 -19.41 19.68
CA ASP A 219 -23.63 -19.50 19.80
C ASP A 219 -24.20 -19.85 21.19
N ARG A 220 -23.42 -19.71 22.27
CA ARG A 220 -23.87 -20.09 23.63
C ARG A 220 -24.49 -18.99 24.50
N HIS A 221 -24.84 -17.81 23.96
CA HIS A 221 -25.42 -16.73 24.78
C HIS A 221 -26.80 -16.17 24.36
N ARG A 222 -27.54 -16.81 23.45
CA ARG A 222 -28.89 -16.34 23.05
C ARG A 222 -30.08 -17.23 23.40
N ARG A 223 -29.96 -18.14 24.38
CA ARG A 223 -31.10 -19.00 24.82
C ARG A 223 -31.26 -19.10 26.33
N ARG A 224 -31.48 -17.98 27.02
CA ARG A 224 -32.13 -17.96 28.35
C ARG A 224 -32.88 -16.65 28.53
N GLY A 225 -34.16 -16.65 28.17
CA GLY A 225 -35.01 -15.48 28.43
C GLY A 225 -36.33 -15.43 27.69
N GLN A 226 -37.09 -16.53 27.59
CA GLN A 226 -38.53 -16.46 27.33
C GLN A 226 -39.20 -17.82 27.50
N ARG A 227 -39.78 -18.06 28.68
CA ARG A 227 -40.93 -18.96 28.87
C ARG A 227 -41.74 -18.51 30.10
N ARG A 228 -43.08 -18.54 29.91
CA ARG A 228 -44.20 -18.45 30.87
C ARG A 228 -44.71 -17.01 31.11
N ARG A 229 -46.00 -16.68 30.92
CA ARG A 229 -47.27 -17.41 31.06
C ARG A 229 -48.35 -16.84 30.11
N VAL A 230 -49.27 -17.73 29.71
CA VAL A 230 -50.69 -17.59 29.32
C VAL A 230 -51.10 -16.34 28.55
#